data_AF-A0A9W4KNX1-F1
#
_entry.id   AF-A0A9W4KNX1-F1
#
_cell.length_a   1.000
_cell.length_b   1.000
_cell.length_c   1.000
_cell.angle_alpha   90.00
_cell.angle_beta   90.00
_cell.angle_gamma   90.00
#
_symmetry.space_group_name_H-M   'P 1'
#
loop_
_entity.id
_entity.type
_entity.pdbx_description
1 polymer ?
#
loop_
_entity_poly.entity_id
_entity_poly.type
_entity_poly.pdbx_seq_one_letter_code
_entity_poly.pdbx_strand_id
1 'polypeptide(L)'
;MGDPDDLHARITTAAGKAGVPYIMPNAYGYPLKPEGVKDDDPYGKLVLNRIDDAQNGVSSSVTLPCGFWYEWSLATGEQWFGFTIKDRKVTFFDDGTRIISVSTWDQCGRALAALLSLPESGPTPALADFKNKEVRINSFRVSQRDMLDSLHRVLGTTDSDWEISHERVDKRLADGAEEMANGVFTGFPKTLYGGVFLQTNKEADFAGTMELANDILGLPKEDLDEATKRAVDMVAAGWNPFPGV
;
A
#
# COMPACT_ATOMS: atom_id res chain seq x y z
N MET A 1 19.91 5.87 7.72
CA MET A 1 19.65 5.42 9.10
C MET A 1 18.15 5.32 9.26
N GLY A 2 17.61 4.13 9.48
CA GLY A 2 16.18 3.97 9.77
C GLY A 2 15.84 4.50 11.17
N ASP A 3 14.57 4.76 11.40
CA ASP A 3 14.07 5.09 12.74
C ASP A 3 14.30 3.92 13.72
N PRO A 4 14.47 4.18 15.03
CA PRO A 4 14.56 3.12 16.03
C PRO A 4 13.31 2.22 16.03
N ASP A 5 13.51 0.91 16.18
CA ASP A 5 12.43 -0.08 16.15
C ASP A 5 11.34 0.17 17.21
N ASP A 6 11.70 0.78 18.35
CA ASP A 6 10.79 1.08 19.46
C ASP A 6 10.07 2.44 19.36
N LEU A 7 10.37 3.23 18.31
CA LEU A 7 9.86 4.59 18.19
C LEU A 7 8.33 4.63 18.15
N HIS A 8 7.71 3.70 17.40
CA HIS A 8 6.26 3.59 17.31
C HIS A 8 5.62 3.37 18.69
N ALA A 9 6.06 2.32 19.40
CA ALA A 9 5.56 1.97 20.73
C ALA A 9 5.72 3.11 21.76
N ARG A 10 6.82 3.86 21.69
CA ARG A 10 7.03 5.04 22.54
C ARG A 10 6.01 6.15 22.27
N ILE A 11 5.74 6.43 20.99
CA ILE A 11 4.75 7.45 20.59
C ILE A 11 3.35 7.03 21.02
N THR A 12 2.95 5.78 20.79
CA THR A 12 1.62 5.30 21.19
C THR A 12 1.45 5.30 22.70
N THR A 13 2.47 4.89 23.45
CA THR A 13 2.47 4.95 24.92
C THR A 13 2.32 6.38 25.44
N ALA A 14 3.03 7.34 24.84
CA ALA A 14 2.92 8.74 25.21
C ALA A 14 1.52 9.31 24.92
N ALA A 15 0.93 8.97 23.76
CA ALA A 15 -0.43 9.36 23.39
C ALA A 15 -1.47 8.78 24.37
N GLY A 16 -1.33 7.51 24.76
CA GLY A 16 -2.18 6.89 25.78
C GLY A 16 -2.08 7.60 27.14
N LYS A 17 -0.87 7.93 27.60
CA LYS A 17 -0.65 8.71 28.84
C LYS A 17 -1.28 10.10 28.79
N ALA A 18 -1.38 10.70 27.60
CA ALA A 18 -2.03 11.98 27.38
C ALA A 18 -3.57 11.87 27.22
N GLY A 19 -4.13 10.65 27.26
CA GLY A 19 -5.57 10.41 27.14
C GLY A 19 -6.10 10.46 25.71
N VAL A 20 -5.26 10.26 24.69
CA VAL A 20 -5.69 10.23 23.28
C VAL A 20 -6.59 9.01 23.04
N PRO A 21 -7.85 9.18 22.59
CA PRO A 21 -8.81 8.06 22.53
C PRO A 21 -8.62 7.14 21.31
N TYR A 22 -8.11 7.67 20.19
CA TYR A 22 -7.92 6.93 18.94
C TYR A 22 -6.50 7.12 18.40
N ILE A 23 -5.88 6.05 17.94
CA ILE A 23 -4.58 6.07 17.28
C ILE A 23 -4.71 5.34 15.94
N MET A 24 -4.26 5.97 14.86
CA MET A 24 -4.00 5.28 13.60
C MET A 24 -2.54 4.83 13.58
N PRO A 25 -2.25 3.54 13.83
CA PRO A 25 -0.87 3.06 13.88
C PRO A 25 -0.22 3.08 12.49
N ASN A 26 1.11 2.98 12.46
CA ASN A 26 1.85 2.80 11.20
C ASN A 26 1.68 1.36 10.66
N ALA A 27 0.47 1.07 10.21
CA ALA A 27 -0.03 -0.24 9.78
C ALA A 27 -0.75 -0.13 8.41
N TYR A 28 -0.24 0.72 7.52
CA TYR A 28 -0.76 0.89 6.17
C TYR A 28 -0.43 -0.33 5.29
N GLY A 29 -1.25 -0.56 4.26
CA GLY A 29 -1.07 -1.68 3.34
C GLY A 29 -2.38 -2.42 3.10
N TYR A 30 -2.31 -3.74 3.02
CA TYR A 30 -3.48 -4.61 2.78
C TYR A 30 -4.14 -5.02 4.10
N PRO A 31 -5.43 -5.39 4.08
CA PRO A 31 -6.10 -5.99 5.24
C PRO A 31 -5.29 -7.14 5.81
N LEU A 32 -5.16 -7.19 7.14
CA LEU A 32 -4.32 -8.18 7.80
C LEU A 32 -5.11 -8.88 8.89
N LYS A 33 -5.30 -10.20 8.71
CA LYS A 33 -5.91 -11.06 9.73
C LYS A 33 -4.80 -11.70 10.56
N PRO A 34 -4.84 -11.61 11.91
CA PRO A 34 -3.81 -12.21 12.76
C PRO A 34 -3.57 -13.69 12.46
N GLU A 35 -4.62 -14.44 12.15
CA GLU A 35 -4.55 -15.89 11.85
C GLU A 35 -3.87 -16.20 10.51
N GLY A 36 -3.74 -15.19 9.63
CA GLY A 36 -3.09 -15.31 8.33
C GLY A 36 -1.60 -14.99 8.35
N VAL A 37 -1.09 -14.40 9.43
CA VAL A 37 0.33 -14.03 9.58
C VAL A 37 1.13 -15.27 9.98
N LYS A 38 2.05 -15.67 9.11
CA LYS A 38 2.92 -16.83 9.33
C LYS A 38 4.12 -16.46 10.20
N ASP A 39 4.78 -17.48 10.73
CA ASP A 39 5.96 -17.26 11.58
C ASP A 39 7.15 -16.63 10.86
N ASP A 40 7.25 -16.86 9.55
CA ASP A 40 8.27 -16.34 8.65
C ASP A 40 7.86 -15.03 7.96
N ASP A 41 6.77 -14.39 8.38
CA ASP A 41 6.34 -13.07 7.90
C ASP A 41 6.69 -11.95 8.91
N PRO A 42 7.93 -11.42 8.86
CA PRO A 42 8.36 -10.36 9.77
C PRO A 42 7.57 -9.06 9.57
N TYR A 43 7.08 -8.78 8.36
CA TYR A 43 6.33 -7.57 8.07
C TYR A 43 4.91 -7.65 8.67
N GLY A 44 4.21 -8.77 8.48
CA GLY A 44 2.92 -9.01 9.11
C GLY A 44 3.00 -8.95 10.63
N LYS A 45 4.04 -9.55 11.23
CA LYS A 45 4.30 -9.46 12.68
C LYS A 45 4.53 -8.02 13.14
N LEU A 46 5.32 -7.24 12.41
CA LEU A 46 5.54 -5.83 12.70
C LEU A 46 4.23 -5.02 12.67
N VAL A 47 3.39 -5.25 11.67
CA VAL A 47 2.10 -4.57 11.52
C VAL A 47 1.17 -4.92 12.69
N LEU A 48 1.06 -6.20 13.06
CA LEU A 48 0.25 -6.63 14.22
C LEU A 48 0.75 -6.02 15.52
N ASN A 49 2.08 -6.01 15.75
CA ASN A 49 2.66 -5.38 16.94
C ASN A 49 2.35 -3.88 17.01
N ARG A 50 2.37 -3.17 15.87
CA ARG A 50 2.01 -1.74 15.83
C ARG A 50 0.53 -1.50 16.10
N ILE A 51 -0.35 -2.42 15.69
CA ILE A 51 -1.77 -2.35 16.05
C ILE A 51 -1.95 -2.56 17.56
N ASP A 52 -1.25 -3.54 18.13
CA ASP A 52 -1.26 -3.82 19.58
C ASP A 52 -0.71 -2.64 20.40
N ASP A 53 0.42 -2.05 19.97
CA ASP A 53 1.01 -0.84 20.55
C ASP A 53 -0.01 0.32 20.64
N ALA A 54 -0.89 0.44 19.66
CA ALA A 54 -1.92 1.48 19.61
C ALA A 54 -3.11 1.16 20.53
N GLN A 55 -3.30 -0.10 20.93
CA GLN A 55 -4.31 -0.56 21.88
C GLN A 55 -3.75 -0.63 23.31
N ASN A 56 -3.08 0.44 23.74
CA ASN A 56 -2.32 0.56 24.99
C ASN A 56 -3.15 0.56 26.30
N GLY A 57 -4.42 0.11 26.28
CA GLY A 57 -5.35 0.14 27.40
C GLY A 57 -6.08 1.48 27.62
N VAL A 58 -5.70 2.54 26.90
CA VAL A 58 -6.37 3.86 26.90
C VAL A 58 -6.91 4.15 25.50
N SER A 59 -6.04 4.08 24.50
CA SER A 59 -6.34 4.35 23.11
C SER A 59 -6.95 3.14 22.42
N SER A 60 -7.72 3.40 21.36
CA SER A 60 -8.23 2.39 20.45
C SER A 60 -7.56 2.53 19.09
N SER A 61 -7.27 1.43 18.41
CA SER A 61 -6.66 1.49 17.08
C SER A 61 -7.70 1.77 16.01
N VAL A 62 -7.35 2.53 14.97
CA VAL A 62 -8.11 2.62 13.72
C VAL A 62 -7.12 2.47 12.57
N THR A 63 -7.17 1.36 11.82
CA THR A 63 -6.22 1.12 10.73
C THR A 63 -6.81 1.56 9.40
N LEU A 64 -5.96 1.90 8.44
CA LEU A 64 -6.36 2.30 7.08
C LEU A 64 -5.75 1.34 6.05
N PRO A 65 -6.31 0.13 5.85
CA PRO A 65 -5.92 -0.70 4.73
C PRO A 65 -6.30 -0.02 3.41
N CYS A 66 -5.29 0.38 2.65
CA CYS A 66 -5.40 1.13 1.40
C CYS A 66 -4.68 0.45 0.22
N GLY A 67 -4.18 -0.77 0.43
CA GLY A 67 -3.28 -1.43 -0.51
C GLY A 67 -1.94 -0.70 -0.63
N PHE A 68 -1.23 -0.93 -1.72
CA PHE A 68 -0.04 -0.13 -2.04
C PHE A 68 -0.42 1.26 -2.55
N TRP A 69 0.45 2.24 -2.28
CA TRP A 69 0.28 3.60 -2.79
C TRP A 69 0.63 3.68 -4.27
N TYR A 70 -0.37 3.96 -5.10
CA TYR A 70 -0.29 3.85 -6.54
C TYR A 70 0.88 4.65 -7.14
N GLU A 71 0.96 5.95 -6.85
CA GLU A 71 1.98 6.83 -7.41
C GLU A 71 3.40 6.45 -6.94
N TRP A 72 3.56 6.14 -5.65
CA TRP A 72 4.84 5.65 -5.12
C TRP A 72 5.29 4.41 -5.87
N SER A 73 4.45 3.38 -5.90
CA SER A 73 4.80 2.07 -6.42
C SER A 73 5.08 2.10 -7.92
N LEU A 74 4.37 2.94 -8.67
CA LEU A 74 4.58 3.10 -10.11
C LEU A 74 5.83 3.94 -10.43
N ALA A 75 6.16 4.93 -9.59
CA ALA A 75 7.31 5.82 -9.82
C ALA A 75 8.65 5.27 -9.30
N THR A 76 8.64 4.34 -8.35
CA THR A 76 9.86 3.94 -7.62
C THR A 76 10.79 3.02 -8.41
N GLY A 77 10.26 2.13 -9.26
CA GLY A 77 11.08 1.28 -10.12
C GLY A 77 10.63 -0.17 -10.22
N GLU A 78 11.49 -0.97 -10.86
CA GLU A 78 11.24 -2.37 -11.22
C GLU A 78 10.84 -3.23 -10.01
N GLN A 79 11.46 -3.07 -8.84
CA GLN A 79 11.22 -3.97 -7.70
C GLN A 79 9.81 -3.83 -7.10
N TRP A 80 9.11 -2.72 -7.39
CA TRP A 80 7.75 -2.43 -6.92
C TRP A 80 6.72 -2.99 -7.91
N PHE A 81 6.15 -2.16 -8.79
CA PHE A 81 5.18 -2.61 -9.79
C PHE A 81 5.82 -3.12 -11.09
N GLY A 82 7.14 -3.30 -11.15
CA GLY A 82 7.80 -3.79 -12.37
C GLY A 82 8.14 -2.70 -13.38
N PHE A 83 7.82 -1.43 -13.12
CA PHE A 83 7.95 -0.34 -14.10
C PHE A 83 9.23 0.47 -13.93
N THR A 84 9.90 0.73 -15.05
CA THR A 84 10.95 1.75 -15.18
C THR A 84 10.49 2.75 -16.24
N ILE A 85 9.70 3.75 -15.83
CA ILE A 85 9.01 4.68 -16.75
C ILE A 85 9.99 5.42 -17.66
N LYS A 86 11.11 5.91 -17.11
CA LYS A 86 12.12 6.68 -17.85
C LYS A 86 12.69 5.91 -19.04
N ASP A 87 12.93 4.62 -18.85
CA ASP A 87 13.53 3.74 -19.85
C ASP A 87 12.46 2.93 -20.61
N ARG A 88 11.17 3.18 -20.33
CA ARG A 88 10.02 2.48 -20.90
C ARG A 88 10.15 0.96 -20.80
N LYS A 89 10.45 0.47 -19.59
CA LYS A 89 10.52 -0.97 -19.32
C LYS A 89 9.43 -1.40 -18.37
N VAL A 90 8.93 -2.61 -18.58
CA VAL A 90 8.10 -3.30 -17.60
C VAL A 90 8.52 -4.77 -17.46
N THR A 91 8.57 -5.24 -16.23
CA THR A 91 8.58 -6.66 -15.89
C THR A 91 7.20 -7.03 -15.37
N PHE A 92 6.39 -7.69 -16.20
CA PHE A 92 5.14 -8.27 -15.74
C PHE A 92 5.41 -9.45 -14.81
N PHE A 93 4.67 -9.50 -13.72
CA PHE A 93 4.70 -10.61 -12.78
C PHE A 93 3.71 -11.66 -13.27
N ASP A 94 4.22 -12.85 -13.56
CA ASP A 94 3.54 -13.87 -14.36
C ASP A 94 3.08 -13.29 -15.72
N ASP A 95 1.77 -13.13 -15.94
CA ASP A 95 1.20 -12.56 -17.17
C ASP A 95 0.82 -11.08 -17.03
N GLY A 96 1.03 -10.47 -15.86
CA GLY A 96 0.73 -9.07 -15.59
C GLY A 96 -0.77 -8.75 -15.48
N THR A 97 -1.66 -9.75 -15.46
CA THR A 97 -3.12 -9.56 -15.47
C THR A 97 -3.78 -9.64 -14.09
N ARG A 98 -3.01 -10.01 -13.06
CA ARG A 98 -3.52 -10.11 -11.70
C ARG A 98 -4.00 -8.77 -11.18
N ILE A 99 -5.28 -8.71 -10.79
CA ILE A 99 -5.91 -7.53 -10.20
C ILE A 99 -5.51 -7.40 -8.73
N ILE A 100 -5.12 -6.19 -8.33
CA ILE A 100 -4.84 -5.79 -6.96
C ILE A 100 -5.60 -4.52 -6.61
N SER A 101 -5.86 -4.33 -5.31
CA SER A 101 -6.44 -3.11 -4.76
C SER A 101 -5.36 -2.13 -4.32
N VAL A 102 -5.41 -0.90 -4.82
CA VAL A 102 -4.42 0.15 -4.56
C VAL A 102 -5.12 1.48 -4.33
N SER A 103 -4.43 2.40 -3.66
CA SER A 103 -4.93 3.75 -3.40
C SER A 103 -3.92 4.81 -3.76
N THR A 104 -4.40 5.98 -4.16
CA THR A 104 -3.57 7.17 -4.28
C THR A 104 -3.29 7.77 -2.91
N TRP A 105 -2.27 8.61 -2.81
CA TRP A 105 -2.06 9.41 -1.59
C TRP A 105 -3.22 10.37 -1.32
N ASP A 106 -3.77 10.98 -2.36
CA ASP A 106 -4.89 11.90 -2.24
C ASP A 106 -6.12 11.21 -1.65
N GLN A 107 -6.45 10.00 -2.09
CA GLN A 107 -7.57 9.23 -1.55
C GLN A 107 -7.33 8.83 -0.09
N CYS A 108 -6.11 8.44 0.28
CA CYS A 108 -5.75 8.17 1.67
C CYS A 108 -5.94 9.41 2.55
N GLY A 109 -5.49 10.58 2.06
CA GLY A 109 -5.67 11.86 2.75
C GLY A 109 -7.14 12.25 2.90
N ARG A 110 -7.94 12.11 1.83
CA ARG A 110 -9.39 12.35 1.86
C ARG A 110 -10.09 11.41 2.84
N ALA A 111 -9.73 10.13 2.86
CA ALA A 111 -10.29 9.14 3.78
C ALA A 111 -10.01 9.50 5.24
N LEU A 112 -8.76 9.85 5.57
CA LEU A 112 -8.41 10.26 6.91
C LEU A 112 -9.15 11.54 7.33
N ALA A 113 -9.20 12.55 6.44
CA ALA A 113 -9.91 13.79 6.70
C ALA A 113 -11.42 13.57 6.91
N ALA A 114 -12.06 12.76 6.07
CA ALA A 114 -13.48 12.42 6.18
C ALA A 114 -13.78 11.65 7.47
N LEU A 115 -12.96 10.64 7.80
CA LEU A 115 -13.08 9.84 9.01
C LEU A 115 -13.01 10.71 10.27
N LEU A 116 -12.03 11.62 10.33
CA LEU A 116 -11.85 12.54 11.47
C LEU A 116 -12.89 13.67 11.52
N SER A 117 -13.65 13.88 10.43
CA SER A 117 -14.75 14.85 10.38
C SER A 117 -16.08 14.27 10.84
N LEU A 118 -16.15 12.95 11.07
CA LEU A 118 -17.33 12.32 11.66
C LEU A 118 -17.52 12.79 13.11
N PRO A 119 -18.77 12.84 13.61
CA PRO A 119 -19.01 12.96 15.05
C PRO A 119 -18.24 11.88 15.80
N GLU A 120 -17.66 12.21 16.96
CA GLU A 120 -16.90 11.22 17.73
C GLU A 120 -17.78 10.03 18.14
N SER A 121 -19.02 10.31 18.55
CA SER A 121 -20.02 9.32 18.98
C SER A 121 -21.44 9.81 18.65
N GLY A 122 -22.44 8.92 18.80
CA GLY A 122 -23.85 9.24 18.56
C GLY A 122 -24.39 8.55 17.30
N PRO A 123 -25.23 9.22 16.48
CA PRO A 123 -25.75 8.64 15.24
C PRO A 123 -24.63 8.26 14.26
N THR A 124 -24.78 7.09 13.63
CA THR A 124 -23.85 6.57 12.61
C THR A 124 -23.99 7.34 11.28
N PRO A 125 -22.88 7.58 10.54
CA PRO A 125 -21.52 7.18 10.88
C PRO A 125 -20.86 8.10 11.90
N ALA A 126 -20.25 7.50 12.93
CA ALA A 126 -19.44 8.16 13.95
C ALA A 126 -18.04 7.53 14.01
N LEU A 127 -17.04 8.28 14.49
CA LEU A 127 -15.67 7.76 14.64
C LEU A 127 -15.62 6.51 15.55
N ALA A 128 -16.44 6.48 16.60
CA ALA A 128 -16.59 5.32 17.49
C ALA A 128 -17.01 4.04 16.76
N ASP A 129 -17.68 4.13 15.62
CA ASP A 129 -18.08 2.96 14.81
C ASP A 129 -16.87 2.23 14.21
N PHE A 130 -15.72 2.91 14.13
CA PHE A 130 -14.45 2.41 13.59
C PHE A 130 -13.44 2.01 14.67
N LYS A 131 -13.82 2.07 15.95
CA LYS A 131 -12.97 1.69 17.08
C LYS A 131 -12.47 0.25 16.95
N ASN A 132 -11.15 0.06 16.97
CA ASN A 132 -10.46 -1.23 16.81
C ASN A 132 -10.81 -1.95 15.49
N LYS A 133 -11.13 -1.19 14.43
CA LYS A 133 -11.48 -1.72 13.11
C LYS A 133 -10.58 -1.18 12.01
N GLU A 134 -10.66 -1.85 10.87
CA GLU A 134 -10.09 -1.44 9.61
C GLU A 134 -11.03 -0.51 8.84
N VAL A 135 -10.52 0.65 8.44
CA VAL A 135 -11.14 1.58 7.48
C VAL A 135 -10.58 1.23 6.11
N ARG A 136 -11.15 0.20 5.47
CA ARG A 136 -10.66 -0.26 4.16
C ARG A 136 -11.08 0.72 3.09
N ILE A 137 -10.13 1.21 2.32
CA ILE A 137 -10.40 2.08 1.17
C ILE A 137 -9.65 1.61 -0.06
N ASN A 138 -10.10 2.02 -1.23
CA ASN A 138 -9.28 1.93 -2.43
C ASN A 138 -9.50 3.14 -3.35
N SER A 139 -8.57 3.33 -4.28
CA SER A 139 -8.78 4.13 -5.49
C SER A 139 -9.12 3.23 -6.68
N PHE A 140 -8.35 2.16 -6.85
CA PHE A 140 -8.41 1.33 -8.04
C PHE A 140 -8.34 -0.16 -7.72
N ARG A 141 -8.93 -0.95 -8.63
CA ARG A 141 -8.68 -2.38 -8.79
C ARG A 141 -8.01 -2.54 -10.15
N VAL A 142 -6.72 -2.80 -10.17
CA VAL A 142 -5.89 -2.75 -11.39
C VAL A 142 -4.85 -3.85 -11.43
N SER A 143 -4.47 -4.25 -12.64
CA SER A 143 -3.33 -5.12 -12.94
C SER A 143 -2.15 -4.32 -13.49
N GLN A 144 -0.98 -4.94 -13.64
CA GLN A 144 0.15 -4.28 -14.32
C GLN A 144 -0.19 -3.94 -15.78
N ARG A 145 -1.01 -4.77 -16.45
CA ARG A 145 -1.50 -4.46 -17.79
C ARG A 145 -2.31 -3.16 -17.81
N ASP A 146 -3.23 -2.98 -16.87
CA ASP A 146 -4.03 -1.74 -16.76
C ASP A 146 -3.14 -0.51 -16.51
N MET A 147 -2.08 -0.68 -15.71
CA MET A 147 -1.10 0.36 -15.43
C MET A 147 -0.31 0.74 -16.68
N LEU A 148 0.16 -0.24 -17.47
CA LEU A 148 0.87 0.04 -18.73
C LEU A 148 -0.06 0.70 -19.76
N ASP A 149 -1.32 0.28 -19.84
CA ASP A 149 -2.31 0.91 -20.73
C ASP A 149 -2.59 2.36 -20.33
N SER A 150 -2.60 2.67 -19.04
CA SER A 150 -2.67 4.04 -18.54
C SER A 150 -1.43 4.85 -18.93
N LEU A 151 -0.23 4.28 -18.75
CA LEU A 151 1.03 4.90 -19.18
C LEU A 151 1.04 5.18 -20.68
N HIS A 152 0.51 4.28 -21.51
CA HIS A 152 0.33 4.50 -22.93
C HIS A 152 -0.53 5.71 -23.24
N ARG A 153 -1.71 5.83 -22.60
CA ARG A 153 -2.61 6.98 -22.79
C ARG A 153 -1.96 8.28 -22.34
N VAL A 154 -1.30 8.28 -21.18
CA VAL A 154 -0.64 9.48 -20.61
C VAL A 154 0.57 9.93 -21.43
N LEU A 155 1.38 8.99 -21.92
CA LEU A 155 2.64 9.29 -22.63
C LEU A 155 2.48 9.33 -24.16
N GLY A 156 1.32 8.94 -24.69
CA GLY A 156 1.13 8.76 -26.12
C GLY A 156 2.02 7.65 -26.71
N THR A 157 2.20 6.56 -25.96
CA THR A 157 3.03 5.41 -26.34
C THR A 157 2.18 4.15 -26.54
N THR A 158 2.80 3.09 -27.06
CA THR A 158 2.20 1.77 -27.28
C THR A 158 3.14 0.67 -26.77
N ASP A 159 2.70 -0.59 -26.76
CA ASP A 159 3.58 -1.72 -26.39
C ASP A 159 4.88 -1.74 -27.23
N SER A 160 4.83 -1.26 -28.47
CA SER A 160 6.01 -1.22 -29.36
C SER A 160 7.09 -0.21 -28.92
N ASP A 161 6.73 0.73 -28.06
CA ASP A 161 7.63 1.72 -27.47
C ASP A 161 8.25 1.25 -26.14
N TRP A 162 7.85 0.06 -25.64
CA TRP A 162 8.23 -0.46 -24.34
C TRP A 162 8.98 -1.79 -24.44
N GLU A 163 9.97 -1.98 -23.57
CA GLU A 163 10.58 -3.28 -23.34
C GLU A 163 9.72 -4.05 -22.33
N ILE A 164 8.95 -5.02 -22.82
CA ILE A 164 8.04 -5.84 -22.00
C ILE A 164 8.68 -7.20 -21.75
N SER A 165 8.92 -7.50 -20.48
CA SER A 165 9.43 -8.79 -20.01
C SER A 165 8.47 -9.41 -18.99
N HIS A 166 8.67 -10.69 -18.69
CA HIS A 166 7.83 -11.45 -17.75
C HIS A 166 8.72 -12.20 -16.77
N GLU A 167 8.37 -12.17 -15.49
CA GLU A 167 9.04 -12.90 -14.42
C GLU A 167 8.00 -13.64 -13.59
N ARG A 168 8.25 -14.91 -13.31
CA ARG A 168 7.36 -15.67 -12.42
C ARG A 168 7.43 -15.12 -11.00
N VAL A 169 6.29 -14.99 -10.34
CA VAL A 169 6.23 -14.45 -8.97
C VAL A 169 7.04 -15.30 -7.98
N ASP A 170 7.07 -16.63 -8.14
CA ASP A 170 7.83 -17.52 -7.25
C ASP A 170 9.35 -17.30 -7.36
N LYS A 171 9.85 -17.10 -8.58
CA LYS A 171 11.24 -16.69 -8.82
C LYS A 171 11.52 -15.33 -8.19
N ARG A 172 10.63 -14.35 -8.41
CA ARG A 172 10.78 -12.99 -7.86
C ARG A 172 10.93 -12.98 -6.34
N LEU A 173 10.12 -13.80 -5.65
CA LEU A 173 10.20 -13.97 -4.20
C LEU A 173 11.52 -14.59 -3.75
N ALA A 174 11.99 -15.63 -4.45
CA ALA A 174 13.26 -16.29 -4.15
C ALA A 174 14.44 -15.33 -4.33
N ASP A 175 14.48 -14.60 -5.45
CA ASP A 175 15.51 -13.60 -5.74
C ASP A 175 15.48 -12.47 -4.71
N GLY A 176 14.29 -11.96 -4.35
CA GLY A 176 14.15 -10.91 -3.33
C GLY A 176 14.63 -11.37 -1.94
N ALA A 177 14.37 -12.63 -1.58
CA ALA A 177 14.86 -13.21 -0.34
C ALA A 177 16.40 -13.36 -0.34
N GLU A 178 16.98 -13.77 -1.46
CA GLU A 178 18.44 -13.82 -1.63
C GLU A 178 19.08 -12.43 -1.58
N GLU A 179 18.49 -11.44 -2.26
CA GLU A 179 18.90 -10.03 -2.20
C GLU A 179 18.90 -9.52 -0.75
N MET A 180 17.82 -9.74 0.00
CA MET A 180 17.75 -9.37 1.42
C MET A 180 18.82 -10.06 2.28
N ALA A 181 19.03 -11.37 2.08
CA ALA A 181 20.05 -12.12 2.80
C ALA A 181 21.47 -11.58 2.56
N ASN A 182 21.70 -11.00 1.38
CA ASN A 182 22.95 -10.35 1.01
C ASN A 182 22.99 -8.84 1.34
N GLY A 183 21.99 -8.30 2.05
CA GLY A 183 21.93 -6.90 2.45
C GLY A 183 21.55 -5.93 1.33
N VAL A 184 21.01 -6.43 0.22
CA VAL A 184 20.51 -5.61 -0.90
C VAL A 184 19.11 -5.13 -0.56
N PHE A 185 18.98 -3.82 -0.31
CA PHE A 185 17.72 -3.19 0.13
C PHE A 185 16.54 -3.51 -0.79
N THR A 186 16.75 -3.53 -2.11
CA THR A 186 15.69 -3.76 -3.10
C THR A 186 15.09 -5.17 -3.05
N GLY A 187 15.72 -6.11 -2.34
CA GLY A 187 15.14 -7.43 -2.08
C GLY A 187 13.85 -7.35 -1.27
N PHE A 188 13.76 -6.40 -0.33
CA PHE A 188 12.57 -6.21 0.50
C PHE A 188 11.32 -5.81 -0.31
N PRO A 189 11.33 -4.73 -1.11
CA PRO A 189 10.19 -4.40 -1.96
C PRO A 189 9.92 -5.50 -2.99
N LYS A 190 10.95 -6.14 -3.56
CA LYS A 190 10.78 -7.25 -4.50
C LYS A 190 9.97 -8.40 -3.89
N THR A 191 10.29 -8.80 -2.67
CA THR A 191 9.53 -9.82 -1.93
C THR A 191 8.14 -9.34 -1.51
N LEU A 192 8.02 -8.11 -0.99
CA LEU A 192 6.75 -7.53 -0.53
C LEU A 192 5.72 -7.42 -1.67
N TYR A 193 6.13 -6.89 -2.82
CA TYR A 193 5.26 -6.77 -3.99
C TYR A 193 4.97 -8.13 -4.59
N GLY A 194 5.98 -8.99 -4.74
CA GLY A 194 5.79 -10.38 -5.19
C GLY A 194 4.73 -11.11 -4.34
N GLY A 195 4.74 -10.93 -3.02
CA GLY A 195 3.78 -11.56 -2.10
C GLY A 195 2.33 -11.14 -2.32
N VAL A 196 2.09 -9.90 -2.77
CA VAL A 196 0.75 -9.42 -3.14
C VAL A 196 0.32 -9.97 -4.50
N PHE A 197 1.25 -10.06 -5.45
CA PHE A 197 0.99 -10.63 -6.77
C PHE A 197 0.95 -12.16 -6.79
N LEU A 198 1.22 -12.86 -5.68
CA LEU A 198 1.00 -14.30 -5.59
C LEU A 198 -0.48 -14.65 -5.77
N GLN A 199 -0.77 -15.60 -6.66
CA GLN A 199 -2.15 -16.06 -6.91
C GLN A 199 -2.90 -16.53 -5.65
N THR A 200 -2.16 -17.09 -4.69
CA THR A 200 -2.70 -17.60 -3.42
C THR A 200 -3.07 -16.51 -2.42
N ASN A 201 -2.61 -15.26 -2.62
CA ASN A 201 -2.93 -14.14 -1.75
C ASN A 201 -4.36 -13.64 -2.03
N LYS A 202 -5.31 -14.01 -1.18
CA LYS A 202 -6.73 -13.63 -1.37
C LYS A 202 -7.02 -12.18 -1.00
N GLU A 203 -6.14 -11.54 -0.24
CA GLU A 203 -6.32 -10.18 0.29
C GLU A 203 -5.83 -9.12 -0.72
N ALA A 204 -5.11 -9.53 -1.77
CA ALA A 204 -4.56 -8.64 -2.78
C ALA A 204 -5.64 -7.83 -3.52
N ASP A 205 -6.83 -8.39 -3.73
CA ASP A 205 -7.98 -7.69 -4.32
C ASP A 205 -9.12 -7.53 -3.29
N PHE A 206 -8.79 -6.99 -2.11
CA PHE A 206 -9.76 -6.81 -1.04
C PHE A 206 -10.95 -5.93 -1.46
N ALA A 207 -10.76 -4.94 -2.33
CA ALA A 207 -11.86 -4.10 -2.82
C ALA A 207 -12.87 -4.88 -3.69
N GLY A 208 -12.46 -6.02 -4.27
CA GLY A 208 -13.36 -6.92 -4.99
C GLY A 208 -14.09 -7.93 -4.09
N THR A 209 -13.68 -8.08 -2.83
CA THR A 209 -14.10 -9.20 -1.97
C THR A 209 -14.56 -8.79 -0.56
N MET A 210 -14.34 -7.54 -0.16
CA MET A 210 -14.63 -7.01 1.17
C MET A 210 -15.39 -5.69 1.10
N GLU A 211 -16.05 -5.34 2.19
CA GLU A 211 -16.69 -4.03 2.35
C GLU A 211 -15.64 -2.92 2.47
N LEU A 212 -15.91 -1.80 1.80
CA LEU A 212 -15.09 -0.59 1.79
C LEU A 212 -15.79 0.55 2.51
N ALA A 213 -15.00 1.41 3.13
CA ALA A 213 -15.46 2.65 3.76
C ALA A 213 -15.65 3.80 2.74
N ASN A 214 -15.30 3.61 1.46
CA ASN A 214 -15.38 4.65 0.43
C ASN A 214 -16.73 5.38 0.41
N ASP A 215 -17.84 4.64 0.31
CA ASP A 215 -19.17 5.24 0.23
C ASP A 215 -19.58 5.90 1.55
N ILE A 216 -19.26 5.25 2.68
CA ILE A 216 -19.55 5.78 4.04
C ILE A 216 -18.83 7.10 4.27
N LEU A 217 -17.59 7.22 3.78
CA LEU A 217 -16.76 8.42 3.89
C LEU A 217 -16.97 9.41 2.73
N GLY A 218 -17.86 9.11 1.78
CA GLY A 218 -18.15 9.96 0.63
C GLY A 218 -16.94 10.20 -0.28
N LEU A 219 -16.04 9.22 -0.40
CA LEU A 219 -14.83 9.36 -1.19
C LEU A 219 -15.15 9.40 -2.69
N PRO A 220 -14.57 10.33 -3.45
CA PRO A 220 -14.81 10.40 -4.89
C PRO A 220 -14.19 9.19 -5.60
N LYS A 221 -14.76 8.84 -6.76
CA LYS A 221 -14.08 7.98 -7.71
C LYS A 221 -12.95 8.77 -8.37
N GLU A 222 -11.78 8.16 -8.46
CA GLU A 222 -10.62 8.75 -9.08
C GLU A 222 -10.46 8.26 -10.51
N ASP A 223 -9.70 9.01 -11.30
CA ASP A 223 -9.30 8.63 -12.65
C ASP A 223 -7.89 8.03 -12.64
N LEU A 224 -7.72 6.88 -13.29
CA LEU A 224 -6.45 6.17 -13.31
C LEU A 224 -5.38 6.95 -14.11
N ASP A 225 -5.76 7.57 -15.22
CA ASP A 225 -4.83 8.30 -16.09
C ASP A 225 -4.32 9.57 -15.39
N GLU A 226 -5.17 10.25 -14.61
CA GLU A 226 -4.75 11.36 -13.76
C GLU A 226 -3.73 10.92 -12.69
N ALA A 227 -3.95 9.78 -12.04
CA ALA A 227 -3.01 9.24 -11.06
C ALA A 227 -1.70 8.78 -11.70
N THR A 228 -1.77 8.13 -12.85
CA THR A 228 -0.59 7.72 -13.63
C THR A 228 0.19 8.93 -14.10
N LYS A 229 -0.48 10.00 -14.53
CA LYS A 229 0.17 11.25 -14.90
C LYS A 229 0.95 11.86 -13.74
N ARG A 230 0.42 11.84 -12.51
CA ARG A 230 1.18 12.28 -11.32
C ARG A 230 2.47 11.47 -11.13
N ALA A 231 2.40 10.15 -11.27
CA ALA A 231 3.58 9.28 -11.18
C ALA A 231 4.62 9.58 -12.28
N VAL A 232 4.16 9.81 -13.52
CA VAL A 232 5.03 10.23 -14.64
C VAL A 232 5.71 11.57 -14.34
N ASP A 233 4.94 12.56 -13.86
CA ASP A 233 5.46 13.88 -13.52
C ASP A 233 6.48 13.81 -12.37
N MET A 234 6.26 12.93 -11.38
CA MET A 234 7.23 12.65 -10.30
C MET A 234 8.56 12.11 -10.87
N VAL A 235 8.51 11.10 -11.73
CA VAL A 235 9.71 10.53 -12.36
C VAL A 235 10.43 11.56 -13.22
N ALA A 236 9.69 12.35 -14.01
CA ALA A 236 10.24 13.41 -14.85
C ALA A 236 10.93 14.51 -14.03
N ALA A 237 10.41 14.81 -12.83
CA ALA A 237 11.01 15.74 -11.87
C ALA A 237 12.22 15.16 -11.11
N GLY A 238 12.61 13.90 -11.37
CA GLY A 238 13.73 13.24 -10.70
C GLY A 238 13.42 12.81 -9.27
N TRP A 239 12.14 12.57 -8.95
CA TRP A 239 11.74 12.08 -7.63
C TRP A 239 12.42 10.75 -7.32
N ASN A 240 13.12 10.69 -6.18
CA ASN A 240 13.75 9.49 -5.65
C ASN A 240 13.55 9.45 -4.13
N PRO A 241 12.74 8.51 -3.60
CA PRO A 241 12.51 8.39 -2.16
C PRO A 241 13.67 7.75 -1.39
N PHE A 242 14.68 7.22 -2.08
CA PHE A 242 15.85 6.56 -1.48
C PHE A 242 17.16 7.25 -1.89
N PRO A 243 17.36 8.53 -1.52
CA PRO A 243 18.61 9.22 -1.80
C PRO A 243 19.74 8.56 -1.00
N GLY A 244 20.76 8.06 -1.71
CA GLY A 244 21.97 7.50 -1.09
C GLY A 244 21.83 6.09 -0.53
N VAL A 245 20.78 5.37 -0.91
CA VAL A 245 20.68 3.91 -0.79
C VAL A 245 21.26 3.27 -2.05
#